data_AF-A0A537M4X6-F1
#
_entry.id   AF-A0A537M4X6-F1
#
_cell.length_a   1.000
_cell.length_b   1.000
_cell.length_c   1.000
_cell.angle_alpha   90.00
_cell.angle_beta   90.00
_cell.angle_gamma   90.00
#
_symmetry.space_group_name_H-M   'P 1'
#
loop_
_entity.id
_entity.type
_entity.pdbx_description
1 polymer ?
#
loop_
_entity_poly.entity_id
_entity_poly.type
_entity_poly.pdbx_seq_one_letter_code
_entity_poly.pdbx_strand_id
1 'polypeptide(L)'
;AHDPKMGSMLLQHLAPASVKRHGLTIHGEAVVNNAHTLYLIVDGPDRETVGRFMQPFAQVGTVEILPASSCEAVVGRGGCDASR
;
A
#
# COMPACT_ATOMS: atom_id res chain seq x y z
N ALA A 1 -5.95 14.95 7.71
CA ALA A 1 -7.35 14.49 7.56
C ALA A 1 -8.25 15.54 8.19
N HIS A 2 -9.35 15.91 7.54
CA HIS A 2 -10.28 16.92 8.07
C HIS A 2 -11.24 16.36 9.14
N ASP A 3 -11.41 15.04 9.21
CA ASP A 3 -12.13 14.33 10.28
C ASP A 3 -11.14 13.48 11.12
N PRO A 4 -10.89 13.85 12.39
CA PRO A 4 -9.99 13.11 13.28
C PRO A 4 -10.44 11.67 13.60
N LYS A 5 -11.74 11.39 13.65
CA LYS A 5 -12.26 10.05 13.94
C LYS A 5 -12.02 9.11 12.76
N MET A 6 -12.31 9.58 11.54
CA MET A 6 -12.01 8.85 10.31
C MET A 6 -10.51 8.61 10.16
N GLY A 7 -9.67 9.64 10.43
CA GLY A 7 -8.22 9.49 10.42
C GLY A 7 -7.71 8.42 11.39
N SER A 8 -8.28 8.37 12.60
CA SER A 8 -7.91 7.35 13.60
C SER A 8 -8.30 5.94 13.17
N MET A 9 -9.47 5.78 12.53
CA MET A 9 -9.93 4.49 12.02
C MET A 9 -9.03 3.98 10.88
N LEU A 10 -8.65 4.84 9.93
CA LEU A 10 -7.73 4.48 8.85
C LEU A 10 -6.33 4.12 9.38
N LEU A 11 -5.84 4.85 10.39
CA LEU A 11 -4.57 4.51 11.04
C LEU A 11 -4.63 3.14 11.74
N GLN A 12 -5.71 2.83 12.45
CA GLN A 12 -5.91 1.51 13.06
C GLN A 12 -5.99 0.40 12.00
N HIS A 13 -6.54 0.69 10.83
CA HIS A 13 -6.62 -0.24 9.72
C HIS A 13 -5.24 -0.63 9.18
N LEU A 14 -4.27 0.30 9.20
CA LEU A 14 -2.87 0.06 8.83
C LEU A 14 -2.03 -0.60 9.93
N ALA A 15 -2.59 -0.80 11.13
CA ALA A 15 -1.85 -1.39 12.24
C ALA A 15 -1.39 -2.84 11.91
N PRO A 16 -0.20 -3.28 12.38
CA PRO A 16 0.37 -4.59 12.03
C PRO A 16 -0.57 -5.78 12.27
N ALA A 17 -1.37 -5.75 13.34
CA ALA A 17 -2.36 -6.80 13.61
C ALA A 17 -3.48 -6.83 12.57
N SER A 18 -3.96 -5.67 12.11
CA SER A 18 -4.97 -5.58 11.05
C SER A 18 -4.42 -6.10 9.72
N VAL A 19 -3.23 -5.64 9.36
CA VAL A 19 -2.51 -6.01 8.13
C VAL A 19 -2.29 -7.53 8.05
N LYS A 20 -1.78 -8.13 9.14
CA LYS A 20 -1.56 -9.58 9.23
C LYS A 20 -2.86 -10.39 9.10
N ARG A 21 -3.98 -9.93 9.66
CA ARG A 21 -5.29 -10.60 9.51
C ARG A 21 -5.77 -10.65 8.06
N HIS A 22 -5.30 -9.74 7.20
CA HIS A 22 -5.61 -9.73 5.78
C HIS A 22 -4.58 -10.48 4.93
N GLY A 23 -3.60 -11.16 5.54
CA GLY A 23 -2.54 -11.87 4.82
C GLY A 23 -1.56 -10.94 4.10
N LEU A 24 -1.44 -9.70 4.57
CA LEU A 24 -0.55 -8.69 3.99
C LEU A 24 0.67 -8.43 4.89
N THR A 25 1.69 -7.81 4.32
CA THR A 25 2.84 -7.26 5.06
C THR A 25 3.16 -5.87 4.54
N ILE A 26 3.13 -4.86 5.40
CA ILE A 26 3.58 -3.49 5.06
C ILE A 26 5.09 -3.40 5.34
N HIS A 27 5.85 -3.02 4.33
CA HIS A 27 7.29 -2.75 4.42
C HIS A 27 7.59 -1.30 4.83
N GLY A 28 6.69 -0.38 4.50
CA GLY A 28 6.80 1.01 4.88
C GLY A 28 5.62 1.84 4.40
N GLU A 29 5.37 2.95 5.10
CA GLU A 29 4.40 3.96 4.71
C GLU A 29 4.96 5.37 4.88
N ALA A 30 4.40 6.32 4.15
CA ALA A 30 4.67 7.74 4.35
C ALA A 30 3.49 8.59 3.86
N VAL A 31 3.16 9.64 4.60
CA VAL A 31 2.27 10.70 4.11
C VAL A 31 3.11 11.85 3.59
N VAL A 32 2.82 12.32 2.38
CA VAL A 32 3.53 13.46 1.79
C VAL A 32 3.27 14.72 2.61
N ASN A 33 4.36 15.43 2.98
CA ASN A 33 4.26 16.67 3.76
C ASN A 33 3.34 17.69 3.06
N ASN A 34 2.37 18.22 3.82
CA ASN A 34 1.40 19.21 3.36
C ASN A 34 0.49 18.75 2.20
N ALA A 35 0.39 17.43 1.95
CA ALA A 35 -0.52 16.86 0.97
C ALA A 35 -1.39 15.75 1.61
N HIS A 36 -2.45 15.36 0.91
CA HIS A 36 -3.34 14.28 1.34
C HIS A 36 -3.05 12.99 0.55
N THR A 37 -1.77 12.59 0.54
CA THR A 37 -1.29 11.44 -0.23
C THR A 37 -0.51 10.50 0.67
N LEU A 38 -0.96 9.26 0.74
CA LEU A 38 -0.30 8.14 1.42
C LEU A 38 0.43 7.28 0.38
N TYR A 39 1.71 7.02 0.62
CA TYR A 39 2.47 5.97 -0.06
C TYR A 39 2.58 4.74 0.82
N LEU A 40 2.44 3.57 0.21
CA LEU A 40 2.51 2.29 0.87
C LEU A 40 3.34 1.31 0.04
N ILE A 41 4.30 0.63 0.68
CA ILE A 41 4.98 -0.53 0.12
C ILE A 41 4.43 -1.75 0.86
N VAL A 42 3.71 -2.61 0.13
CA VAL A 42 2.97 -3.73 0.72
C VAL A 42 3.13 -4.99 -0.13
N ASP A 43 3.38 -6.10 0.54
CA ASP A 43 3.28 -7.44 -0.04
C ASP A 43 1.93 -8.08 0.31
N GLY A 44 1.40 -8.81 -0.67
CA GLY A 44 0.19 -9.60 -0.56
C GLY A 44 0.16 -10.72 -1.59
N PRO A 45 -0.78 -11.67 -1.47
CA PRO A 45 -0.86 -12.82 -2.38
C PRO A 45 -1.21 -12.41 -3.81
N ASP A 46 -1.99 -11.34 -3.98
CA ASP A 46 -2.44 -10.83 -5.28
C ASP A 46 -2.92 -9.37 -5.17
N ARG A 47 -3.11 -8.74 -6.34
CA ARG A 47 -3.59 -7.35 -6.46
C ARG A 47 -5.00 -7.18 -5.87
N GLU A 48 -5.86 -8.19 -5.98
CA GLU A 48 -7.25 -8.12 -5.51
C GLU A 48 -7.31 -7.99 -3.99
N THR A 49 -6.48 -8.74 -3.28
CA THR A 49 -6.38 -8.73 -1.82
C THR A 49 -5.87 -7.40 -1.31
N VAL A 50 -4.86 -6.82 -1.96
CA VAL A 50 -4.42 -5.44 -1.67
C VAL A 50 -5.55 -4.45 -1.96
N GLY A 51 -6.26 -4.60 -3.08
CA GLY A 51 -7.41 -3.77 -3.44
C GLY A 51 -8.53 -3.80 -2.40
N ARG A 52 -8.90 -4.98 -1.90
CA ARG A 52 -9.90 -5.14 -0.84
C ARG A 52 -9.43 -4.49 0.47
N PHE A 53 -8.16 -4.66 0.84
CA PHE A 53 -7.60 -4.01 2.02
C PHE A 53 -7.62 -2.48 1.90
N MET A 54 -7.41 -1.92 0.71
CA MET A 54 -7.41 -0.48 0.49
C MET A 54 -8.80 0.16 0.31
N GLN A 55 -9.89 -0.63 0.33
CA GLN A 55 -11.26 -0.12 0.18
C GLN A 55 -11.63 1.04 1.13
N PRO A 56 -11.27 1.04 2.42
CA PRO A 56 -11.57 2.18 3.30
C PRO A 56 -10.93 3.50 2.83
N PHE A 57 -9.75 3.44 2.20
CA PHE A 57 -9.09 4.63 1.64
C PHE A 57 -9.77 5.09 0.34
N ALA A 58 -10.29 4.18 -0.46
CA ALA A 58 -11.05 4.51 -1.68
C ALA A 58 -12.40 5.18 -1.39
N GLN A 59 -12.92 5.09 -0.15
CA GLN A 59 -14.13 5.81 0.26
C GLN A 59 -13.89 7.30 0.51
N VAL A 60 -12.63 7.69 0.76
CA VAL A 60 -12.26 9.07 1.12
C VAL A 60 -11.28 9.71 0.12
N GLY A 61 -11.00 9.03 -1.00
CA GLY A 61 -10.06 9.46 -2.02
C GLY A 61 -9.91 8.44 -3.15
N THR A 62 -8.85 8.56 -3.92
CA THR A 62 -8.48 7.59 -4.96
C THR A 62 -7.39 6.64 -4.47
N VAL A 63 -7.38 5.42 -5.00
CA VAL A 63 -6.35 4.42 -4.72
C VAL A 63 -5.78 3.94 -6.06
N GLU A 64 -4.46 4.06 -6.20
CA GLU A 64 -3.70 3.46 -7.29
C GLU A 64 -2.86 2.30 -6.75
N ILE A 65 -2.86 1.17 -7.45
CA ILE A 65 -2.07 -0.01 -7.09
C ILE A 65 -1.18 -0.36 -8.28
N LEU A 66 0.12 -0.18 -8.08
CA LEU A 66 1.15 -0.50 -9.07
C LEU A 66 1.85 -1.81 -8.66
N PRO A 67 2.01 -2.78 -9.57
CA PRO A 67 2.87 -3.92 -9.31
C PRO A 67 4.32 -3.46 -9.15
N ALA A 68 5.01 -3.99 -8.15
CA ALA A 68 6.40 -3.65 -7.86
C ALA A 68 7.26 -4.91 -7.74
N SER A 69 8.58 -4.74 -7.81
CA SER A 69 9.56 -5.79 -7.56
C SER A 69 10.62 -5.25 -6.61
N SER A 70 11.21 -6.13 -5.80
CA SER A 70 12.44 -5.78 -5.10
C SER A 70 13.56 -5.48 -6.12
N CYS A 71 14.50 -4.61 -5.74
CA CYS A 71 15.67 -4.33 -6.59
C CYS A 71 16.46 -5.60 -6.87
N GLU A 72 16.56 -6.52 -5.91
CA GLU A 72 17.20 -7.82 -6.10
C GLU A 72 16.52 -8.64 -7.21
N ALA A 73 15.19 -8.73 -7.20
CA ALA A 73 14.44 -9.44 -8.24
C ALA A 73 14.58 -8.77 -9.62
N VAL A 74 14.77 -7.45 -9.68
CA VAL A 74 15.02 -6.70 -10.92
C VAL A 74 16.42 -6.98 -11.45
N VAL A 75 17.43 -6.94 -10.59
CA VAL A 75 18.81 -7.24 -10.95
C VAL A 75 18.93 -8.70 -11.40
N GLY A 76 18.31 -9.64 -10.67
CA GLY A 76 18.35 -11.06 -10.97
C GLY A 76 17.78 -11.46 -12.34
N ARG A 77 16.84 -10.67 -12.89
CA ARG A 77 16.28 -10.88 -14.23
C ARG A 77 16.96 -10.09 -15.34
N GLY A 78 18.07 -9.39 -15.06
CA GLY A 78 18.85 -8.67 -16.06
C GLY A 78 18.53 -7.19 -16.22
N GLY A 79 17.81 -6.57 -15.27
CA GLY A 79 17.57 -5.12 -15.24
C GLY A 79 16.10 -4.71 -15.35
N CYS A 80 15.87 -3.40 -15.39
CA CYS A 80 14.54 -2.79 -15.45
C CYS A 80 13.87 -2.88 -16.83
N ASP A 81 14.64 -3.16 -17.88
CA ASP A 81 14.12 -3.28 -19.24
C ASP A 81 13.44 -4.63 -19.45
N ALA A 82 12.11 -4.64 -19.36
CA ALA A 82 11.26 -5.72 -19.87
C ALA A 82 11.10 -5.66 -21.42
N SER A 83 12.08 -5.10 -22.11
CA SER A 83 12.11 -4.88 -23.56
C SER A 83 13.08 -5.85 -24.23
N ARG A 84 12.86 -7.16 -24.06
CA ARG A 84 13.34 -8.20 -24.97
C ARG A 84 12.25 -9.23 -25.18
#